data_AF-A0A7C3Q1J1-F1
#
_entry.id   AF-A0A7C3Q1J1-F1
#
_cell.length_a   1.000
_cell.length_b   1.000
_cell.length_c   1.000
_cell.angle_alpha   90.00
_cell.angle_beta   90.00
_cell.angle_gamma   90.00
#
_symmetry.space_group_name_H-M   'P 1'
#
loop_
_entity.id
_entity.type
_entity.pdbx_description
1 polymer ?
#
loop_
_entity_poly.entity_id
_entity_poly.type
_entity_poly.pdbx_seq_one_letter_code
_entity_poly.pdbx_strand_id
1 'polypeptide(L)' 'MSTLAATDLASYLPVLIILMMAIGFAVMNMVGTHLIGPRRQGKIKGQIYEAGMNPVGTARKRFNVRFYLIA' A
#
# COMPACT_ATOMS: atom_id res chain seq x y z
N MET A 1 29.59 24.49 -12.19
CA MET A 1 28.82 23.23 -12.10
C MET A 1 28.93 22.74 -10.67
N SER A 2 27.88 22.86 -9.86
CA SER A 2 27.89 22.39 -8.47
C SER A 2 27.95 20.86 -8.45
N THR A 3 28.98 20.32 -7.80
CA THR A 3 29.17 18.87 -7.66
C THR A 3 28.22 18.31 -6.59
N LEU A 4 27.78 17.06 -6.73
CA LEU A 4 26.93 16.38 -5.72
C LEU A 4 27.54 16.37 -4.30
N ALA A 5 28.88 16.43 -4.19
CA ALA A 5 29.58 16.54 -2.91
C ALA A 5 29.44 17.90 -2.21
N ALA A 6 28.92 18.93 -2.90
CA ALA A 6 28.82 20.30 -2.42
C ALA A 6 27.36 20.74 -2.14
N THR A 7 26.38 19.82 -2.26
CA THR A 7 24.98 20.12 -1.94
C THR A 7 24.74 20.10 -0.44
N ASP A 8 24.20 21.18 0.10
CA ASP A 8 23.79 21.28 1.50
C ASP A 8 22.59 20.36 1.78
N LEU A 9 22.62 19.62 2.89
CA LEU A 9 21.56 18.68 3.26
C LEU A 9 20.21 19.37 3.44
N ALA A 10 20.22 20.65 3.83
CA ALA A 10 19.02 21.47 3.97
C ALA A 10 18.21 21.57 2.66
N SER A 11 18.82 21.37 1.48
CA SER A 11 18.11 21.39 0.20
C SER A 11 17.10 20.24 0.04
N TYR A 12 17.22 19.16 0.82
CA TYR A 12 16.28 18.04 0.82
C TYR A 12 15.13 18.20 1.81
N LEU A 13 15.18 19.21 2.69
CA LEU A 13 14.15 19.44 3.69
C LEU A 13 12.74 19.60 3.09
N PRO A 14 12.52 20.33 1.96
CA PRO A 14 11.21 20.40 1.33
C PRO A 14 10.69 19.04 0.86
N VAL A 15 11.56 18.17 0.35
CA VAL A 15 11.19 16.80 -0.08
C VAL A 15 10.74 15.97 1.12
N LEU A 16 11.49 16.04 2.22
CA LEU A 16 11.15 15.34 3.46
C LEU A 16 9.82 15.83 4.04
N ILE A 17 9.55 17.13 4.02
CA ILE A 17 8.27 17.70 4.47
C ILE A 17 7.11 17.15 3.65
N ILE A 18 7.22 17.16 2.31
CA ILE A 18 6.16 16.63 1.44
C ILE A 18 5.94 15.13 1.69
N LEU A 19 7.01 14.36 1.87
CA LEU A 19 6.92 12.93 2.19
C LEU A 19 6.17 12.71 3.51
N MET A 20 6.53 13.46 4.55
CA MET A 20 5.86 13.40 5.85
C MET A 20 4.39 13.80 5.78
N MET A 21 4.06 14.83 4.99
CA MET A 21 2.68 15.23 4.75
C MET A 21 1.89 14.13 4.03
N ALA A 22 2.47 13.49 3.01
CA ALA A 22 1.81 12.41 2.27
C ALA A 22 1.53 11.20 3.17
N ILE A 23 2.52 10.77 3.96
CA ILE A 23 2.36 9.69 4.93
C ILE A 23 1.32 10.07 5.98
N GLY A 24 1.43 11.28 6.55
CA GLY A 24 0.51 11.80 7.56
C GLY A 24 -0.94 11.83 7.05
N PHE A 25 -1.15 12.29 5.81
CA PHE A 25 -2.46 12.30 5.18
C PHE A 25 -3.03 10.90 5.00
N ALA A 26 -2.24 9.93 4.51
CA ALA A 26 -2.69 8.54 4.34
C ALA A 26 -3.08 7.91 5.68
N VAL A 27 -2.23 8.06 6.71
CA VAL A 27 -2.49 7.53 8.05
C VAL A 27 -3.71 8.19 8.68
N MET A 28 -3.83 9.52 8.59
CA MET A 28 -4.98 10.26 9.13
C MET A 28 -6.30 9.78 8.53
N ASN A 29 -6.37 9.58 7.22
CA ASN A 29 -7.58 9.08 6.57
C ASN A 29 -7.88 7.62 6.96
N MET A 30 -6.86 6.76 7.02
CA MET A 30 -7.05 5.37 7.43
C MET A 30 -7.55 5.27 8.89
N VAL A 31 -6.99 6.06 9.80
CA VAL A 31 -7.44 6.13 11.20
C VAL A 31 -8.84 6.74 11.27
N GLY A 32 -9.08 7.86 10.59
CA GLY A 32 -10.38 8.53 10.56
C GLY A 32 -11.51 7.63 10.07
N THR A 33 -11.28 6.89 8.98
CA THR A 33 -12.27 5.92 8.46
C THR A 33 -12.51 4.77 9.43
N HIS A 34 -11.49 4.31 10.16
CA HIS A 34 -11.65 3.24 11.16
C HIS A 34 -12.35 3.68 12.45
N LEU A 35 -12.25 4.97 12.80
CA LEU A 35 -12.91 5.56 13.98
C LEU A 35 -14.36 5.96 13.69
N ILE A 36 -14.62 6.59 12.53
CA ILE A 36 -15.95 7.14 12.18
C ILE A 36 -16.81 6.09 11.45
N GLY A 37 -16.19 5.16 10.72
CA GLY A 37 -16.89 4.22 9.85
C GLY A 37 -17.61 3.06 10.58
N PRO A 38 -18.74 2.56 10.05
CA PRO A 38 -19.50 1.47 10.66
C PRO A 38 -18.71 0.15 10.64
N ARG A 39 -18.56 -0.47 11.81
CA ARG A 39 -17.82 -1.73 11.99
C ARG A 39 -18.72 -2.95 11.78
N ARG A 40 -19.03 -3.26 10.52
CA ARG A 40 -19.74 -4.50 10.16
C ARG A 40 -18.75 -5.62 9.85
N GLN A 41 -18.48 -6.45 10.86
CA GLN A 41 -17.74 -7.70 10.73
C GLN A 41 -18.72 -8.87 10.61
N GLY A 42 -18.35 -9.92 9.88
CA GLY A 42 -19.19 -11.10 9.75
C GLY A 42 -18.50 -12.18 8.92
N LYS A 43 -18.86 -13.46 9.17
CA LYS A 43 -18.23 -14.62 8.52
C LYS A 43 -18.25 -14.51 7.00
N ILE A 44 -19.38 -14.13 6.41
CA ILE A 44 -19.55 -13.98 4.95
C ILE A 44 -18.68 -12.83 4.39
N LYS A 45 -18.65 -11.67 5.05
CA LYS A 45 -17.87 -10.51 4.58
C LYS A 45 -16.36 -10.76 4.61
N GLY A 46 -15.89 -11.67 5.46
CA GLY A 46 -14.49 -12.10 5.54
C GLY A 46 -14.13 -13.31 4.68
N GLN A 47 -15.08 -13.88 3.92
CA GLN A 47 -14.80 -14.99 3.01
C GLN A 47 -14.15 -14.50 1.71
N ILE A 48 -13.41 -15.40 1.07
CA ILE A 48 -12.82 -15.17 -0.25
C ILE A 48 -13.94 -15.03 -1.28
N TYR A 49 -13.82 -14.06 -2.18
CA TYR A 49 -14.76 -13.87 -3.27
C TYR A 49 -14.53 -14.91 -4.38
N GLU A 50 -15.56 -15.70 -4.71
CA GLU A 50 -15.51 -16.74 -5.74
C GLU A 50 -16.82 -16.75 -6.56
N ALA A 51 -17.28 -15.59 -7.02
CA ALA A 51 -18.52 -15.43 -7.82
C ALA A 51 -19.77 -16.15 -7.27
N GLY A 52 -19.88 -16.27 -5.95
CA GLY A 52 -20.98 -16.96 -5.27
C GLY A 52 -20.80 -18.46 -5.03
N MET A 53 -19.66 -19.03 -5.45
CA MET A 53 -19.29 -20.41 -5.23
C MET A 53 -18.38 -20.57 -4.01
N ASN A 54 -18.21 -21.80 -3.53
CA ASN A 54 -17.16 -22.10 -2.56
C ASN A 54 -15.82 -22.22 -3.29
N PRO A 55 -14.70 -21.74 -2.71
CA PRO A 55 -13.38 -21.93 -3.28
C PRO A 55 -13.08 -23.41 -3.52
N VAL A 56 -12.66 -23.75 -4.74
CA VAL A 56 -12.38 -25.14 -5.15
C VAL A 56 -10.88 -25.33 -5.41
N GLY A 57 -10.33 -26.43 -4.89
CA GLY A 57 -8.95 -26.84 -5.16
C GLY A 57 -7.91 -26.07 -4.36
N THR A 58 -6.70 -25.93 -4.92
CA THR A 58 -5.57 -25.29 -4.23
C THR A 58 -5.30 -23.90 -4.79
N ALA A 59 -4.95 -22.96 -3.91
CA ALA A 59 -4.50 -21.62 -4.27
C ALA A 59 -3.06 -21.58 -4.84
N ARG A 60 -2.41 -22.74 -4.99
CA ARG A 60 -1.05 -22.81 -5.55
C ARG A 60 -1.12 -23.00 -7.06
N LYS A 61 -0.65 -21.99 -7.80
CA LYS A 61 -0.51 -22.02 -9.25
C LYS A 61 0.90 -21.58 -9.64
N ARG A 62 1.38 -22.04 -10.80
CA ARG A 62 2.64 -21.57 -11.36
C ARG A 62 2.42 -20.17 -11.95
N PHE A 63 3.08 -19.17 -11.38
CA PHE A 63 3.16 -17.85 -11.99
C PHE A 63 4.13 -17.88 -13.17
N ASN A 64 3.90 -17.02 -14.16
CA ASN A 64 4.74 -16.96 -15.35
C ASN A 64 6.16 -16.46 -14.99
N VAL A 65 7.20 -17.12 -15.50
CA VAL A 65 8.62 -16.76 -15.28
C VAL A 65 8.93 -15.34 -15.76
N ARG A 66 8.15 -14.80 -16.70
CA ARG A 66 8.31 -13.41 -17.17
C ARG A 66 8.28 -12.37 -16.04
N PHE A 67 7.52 -12.59 -14.97
CA PHE A 67 7.54 -11.68 -13.81
C PHE A 67 8.91 -11.63 -13.12
N TYR A 68 9.67 -12.73 -13.17
CA TYR A 68 11.03 -12.79 -12.65
C TYR A 68 12.06 -12.18 -13.60
N LEU A 69 11.86 -12.29 -14.91
CA LEU A 69 12.80 -11.73 -15.90
C LEU A 69 12.74 -10.20 -16.00
N ILE A 70 11.62 -9.59 -15.61
CA ILE A 70 11.38 -8.15 -15.76
C ILE A 70 11.68 -7.36 -14.48
N ALA A 71 11.44 -7.95 -13.31
CA ALA A 71 11.58 -7.31 -12.01
C ALA A 71 13.04 -6.98 -11.67
#